data_AF-A0A512HUE9-F1
#
_entry.id   AF-A0A512HUE9-F1
#
_cell.length_a   1.000
_cell.length_b   1.000
_cell.length_c   1.000
_cell.angle_alpha   90.00
_cell.angle_beta   90.00
_cell.angle_gamma   90.00
#
_symmetry.space_group_name_H-M   'P 1'
#
loop_
_entity.id
_entity.type
_entity.pdbx_description
1 polymer ?
#
loop_
_entity_poly.entity_id
_entity_poly.type
_entity_poly.pdbx_seq_one_letter_code
_entity_poly.pdbx_strand_id
1 'polypeptide(L)'
;MLLDAVQEMRDAGAEVISLNGVARVVAQTWFLDDDAGVRVSGRVLKPPYVMEVIGDPKTLADAVTFRGGLADRVESRGGEVGVEKRQRIRITAVADAPEPQYARPAND
;
A
#
# COMPACT_ATOMS: atom_id res chain seq x y z
N MET A 1 -4.04 -9.05 5.78
CA MET A 1 -3.20 -8.05 6.48
C MET A 1 -2.66 -6.98 5.53
N LEU A 2 -1.87 -7.31 4.50
CA LEU A 2 -1.31 -6.26 3.62
C LEU A 2 -2.39 -5.51 2.81
N LEU A 3 -3.40 -6.24 2.32
CA LEU A 3 -4.59 -5.64 1.71
C LEU A 3 -5.31 -4.72 2.70
N ASP A 4 -5.57 -5.19 3.92
CA ASP A 4 -6.25 -4.39 4.95
C ASP A 4 -5.49 -3.10 5.22
N ALA A 5 -4.17 -3.18 5.41
CA ALA A 5 -3.33 -2.01 5.61
C ALA A 5 -3.45 -0.99 4.46
N VAL A 6 -3.51 -1.47 3.21
CA VAL A 6 -3.72 -0.59 2.05
C VAL A 6 -5.10 0.08 2.08
N GLN A 7 -6.14 -0.64 2.49
CA GLN A 7 -7.49 -0.06 2.59
C GLN A 7 -7.58 0.97 3.71
N GLU A 8 -6.99 0.70 4.88
CA GLU A 8 -6.93 1.68 5.98
C GLU A 8 -6.24 2.98 5.54
N MET A 9 -5.15 2.88 4.76
CA MET A 9 -4.47 4.07 4.25
C MET A 9 -5.32 4.84 3.24
N ARG A 10 -6.11 4.16 2.40
CA ARG A 10 -7.06 4.81 1.49
C ARG A 10 -8.16 5.54 2.26
N ASP A 11 -8.72 4.89 3.27
CA ASP A 11 -9.75 5.49 4.13
C ASP A 11 -9.20 6.71 4.88
N ALA A 12 -7.92 6.68 5.25
CA ALA A 12 -7.19 7.78 5.87
C ALA A 12 -6.75 8.89 4.88
N GLY A 13 -7.12 8.80 3.60
CA GLY A 13 -6.83 9.83 2.60
C GLY A 13 -5.45 9.73 1.95
N ALA A 14 -4.86 8.54 1.86
CA ALA A 14 -3.66 8.32 1.07
C ALA A 14 -3.90 8.63 -0.42
N GLU A 15 -3.05 9.48 -0.97
CA GLU A 15 -3.05 9.86 -2.40
C GLU A 15 -2.16 8.92 -3.22
N VAL A 16 -1.06 8.45 -2.63
CA VAL A 16 -0.11 7.53 -3.26
C VAL A 16 0.34 6.48 -2.25
N ILE A 17 0.34 5.21 -2.65
CA ILE A 17 0.87 4.10 -1.85
C ILE A 17 1.84 3.28 -2.71
N SER A 18 2.98 2.90 -2.13
CA SER A 18 3.95 1.96 -2.69
C SER A 18 4.33 0.91 -1.66
N LEU A 19 4.48 -0.34 -2.09
CA LEU A 19 4.91 -1.45 -1.26
C LEU A 19 6.32 -1.90 -1.67
N ASN A 20 7.21 -2.00 -0.68
CA ASN A 20 8.62 -2.35 -0.78
C ASN A 20 9.37 -1.56 -1.87
N GLY A 21 8.94 -0.32 -2.16
CA GLY A 21 9.51 0.55 -3.18
C GLY A 21 9.31 0.08 -4.64
N VAL A 22 8.62 -1.04 -4.88
CA VAL A 22 8.54 -1.68 -6.21
C VAL A 22 7.12 -1.85 -6.73
N ALA A 23 6.12 -1.96 -5.84
CA ALA A 23 4.73 -2.18 -6.22
C ALA A 23 3.90 -0.92 -5.96
N ARG A 24 3.63 -0.16 -7.03
CA ARG A 24 2.70 0.98 -6.99
C ARG A 24 1.28 0.48 -6.84
N VAL A 25 0.58 0.96 -5.80
CA VAL A 25 -0.83 0.64 -5.59
C VAL A 25 -1.69 1.56 -6.45
N VAL A 26 -2.62 0.96 -7.18
CA VAL A 26 -3.68 1.59 -7.99
C VAL A 26 -5.01 0.89 -7.73
N ALA A 27 -6.09 1.38 -8.33
CA ALA A 27 -7.43 0.83 -8.13
C ALA A 27 -7.50 -0.69 -8.43
N GLN A 28 -6.79 -1.14 -9.46
CA GLN A 28 -6.77 -2.54 -9.92
C GLN A 28 -5.73 -3.41 -9.20
N THR A 29 -5.02 -2.88 -8.20
CA THR A 29 -4.03 -3.67 -7.47
C THR A 29 -4.68 -4.86 -6.75
N TRP A 30 -4.08 -6.03 -6.90
CA TRP A 30 -4.56 -7.28 -6.30
C TRP A 30 -3.45 -7.94 -5.47
N PHE A 31 -3.87 -8.80 -4.53
CA PHE A 31 -3.00 -9.52 -3.61
C PHE A 31 -3.30 -11.02 -3.70
N LEU A 32 -2.25 -11.84 -3.69
CA LEU A 32 -2.33 -13.29 -3.52
C LEU A 32 -1.29 -13.73 -2.49
N ASP A 33 -1.62 -14.78 -1.75
CA ASP A 33 -0.62 -15.50 -0.95
C ASP A 33 0.39 -16.17 -1.90
N ASP A 34 1.66 -16.20 -1.51
CA ASP A 34 2.75 -16.79 -2.28
C ASP A 34 3.73 -17.48 -1.32
N ASP A 35 4.31 -18.62 -1.72
CA ASP A 35 5.21 -19.38 -0.84
C ASP A 35 6.40 -18.55 -0.34
N ALA A 36 6.83 -17.57 -1.13
CA ALA A 36 7.95 -16.70 -0.79
C ALA A 36 7.53 -15.38 -0.11
N GLY A 37 6.23 -15.13 0.09
CA GLY A 37 5.72 -13.91 0.72
C GLY A 37 4.30 -13.53 0.27
N VAL A 38 4.13 -12.33 -0.27
CA VAL A 38 2.84 -11.84 -0.78
C VAL A 38 3.03 -11.33 -2.20
N ARG A 39 2.22 -11.81 -3.13
CA ARG A 39 2.23 -11.34 -4.51
C ARG A 39 1.29 -10.15 -4.68
N VAL A 40 1.83 -9.01 -5.10
CA VAL A 40 1.11 -7.77 -5.35
C VAL A 40 1.21 -7.42 -6.82
N SER A 41 0.10 -7.55 -7.56
CA SER A 41 0.04 -7.25 -9.01
C SER A 41 1.23 -7.81 -9.78
N GLY A 42 1.48 -9.12 -9.63
CA GLY A 42 2.56 -9.85 -10.29
C GLY A 42 3.93 -9.81 -9.60
N ARG A 43 4.17 -8.85 -8.68
CA ARG A 43 5.45 -8.71 -7.94
C ARG A 43 5.39 -9.48 -6.63
N VAL A 44 6.34 -10.37 -6.36
CA VAL A 44 6.44 -11.07 -5.06
C VAL A 44 7.21 -10.19 -4.08
N LEU A 45 6.56 -9.83 -2.98
CA LEU A 45 7.13 -9.03 -1.89
C LEU A 45 7.45 -9.95 -0.70
N LYS A 46 8.59 -9.69 -0.06
CA LYS A 46 9.08 -10.42 1.11
C LYS A 46 9.11 -9.52 2.35
N PRO A 47 8.96 -10.08 3.56
CA PRO A 47 9.18 -9.31 4.78
C PRO A 47 10.66 -8.87 4.92
N PRO A 48 10.94 -7.76 5.63
CA PRO A 48 9.97 -6.84 6.20
C PRO A 48 9.22 -6.06 5.12
N TYR A 49 7.92 -5.88 5.31
CA TYR A 49 7.08 -5.13 4.39
C TYR A 49 7.13 -3.63 4.72
N VAL A 50 7.45 -2.82 3.72
CA VAL A 50 7.51 -1.35 3.86
C VAL A 50 6.40 -0.75 3.01
N MET A 51 5.55 0.06 3.62
CA MET A 51 4.52 0.82 2.93
C MET A 51 4.89 2.31 2.97
N GLU A 52 5.19 2.87 1.80
CA GLU A 52 5.41 4.30 1.64
C GLU A 52 4.10 4.95 1.22
N VAL A 53 3.66 5.99 1.93
CA VAL A 53 2.33 6.60 1.75
C VAL A 53 2.43 8.11 1.70
N ILE A 54 1.92 8.74 0.64
CA ILE A 54 1.74 10.20 0.54
C ILE A 54 0.30 10.54 0.95
N GLY A 55 0.17 11.45 1.90
CA GLY A 55 -1.09 11.99 2.43
C GLY A 55 -0.79 12.84 3.67
N ASP A 56 -1.81 13.22 4.44
CA ASP A 56 -1.61 13.95 5.70
C ASP A 56 -0.88 13.04 6.73
N PRO A 57 0.36 13.36 7.16
CA PRO A 57 1.14 12.44 7.99
C PRO A 57 0.51 12.15 9.36
N LYS A 58 -0.31 13.08 9.88
CA LYS A 58 -0.98 12.88 11.17
C LYS A 58 -2.14 11.90 11.00
N THR A 59 -3.03 12.13 10.03
CA THR A 59 -4.18 11.28 9.73
C THR A 59 -3.74 9.85 9.39
N LEU A 60 -2.70 9.69 8.57
CA LEU A 60 -2.15 8.38 8.22
C LEU A 60 -1.58 7.64 9.44
N ALA A 61 -0.83 8.33 10.29
CA ALA A 61 -0.27 7.72 11.50
C ALA A 61 -1.38 7.32 12.49
N ASP A 62 -2.37 8.20 12.69
CA ASP A 62 -3.52 7.93 13.56
C ASP A 62 -4.29 6.69 13.08
N ALA A 63 -4.46 6.50 11.76
CA ALA A 63 -5.11 5.32 11.18
C ALA A 63 -4.36 4.00 11.46
N VAL A 64 -3.02 4.03 11.49
CA VAL A 64 -2.23 2.84 11.86
C VAL A 64 -2.40 2.49 13.34
N THR A 65 -2.36 3.50 14.21
CA THR A 65 -2.30 3.33 15.67
C THR A 65 -3.67 3.40 16.36
N PHE A 66 -4.77 3.55 15.61
CA PHE A 66 -6.10 3.58 16.19
C PHE A 66 -6.38 2.28 16.97
N ARG A 67 -7.06 2.37 18.12
CA ARG A 67 -7.36 1.20 18.95
C ARG A 67 -8.18 0.18 18.18
N GLY A 68 -7.74 -1.07 18.20
CA GLY A 68 -8.30 -2.17 17.41
C GLY A 68 -7.97 -2.11 15.92
N GLY A 69 -7.13 -1.15 15.51
CA GLY A 69 -6.77 -0.84 14.13
C GLY A 69 -5.68 -1.75 13.58
N LEU A 70 -4.86 -1.21 12.68
CA LEU A 70 -3.84 -1.99 11.97
C LEU A 70 -2.74 -2.51 12.92
N ALA A 71 -2.17 -1.64 13.77
CA ALA A 71 -1.08 -2.01 14.67
C ALA A 71 -1.49 -3.15 15.63
N ASP A 72 -2.59 -2.99 16.36
CA ASP A 72 -3.12 -4.00 17.28
C ASP A 72 -3.36 -5.36 16.58
N ARG A 73 -3.85 -5.35 15.33
CA ARG A 73 -4.07 -6.57 14.55
C ARG A 73 -2.77 -7.25 14.13
N VAL A 74 -1.69 -6.50 13.87
CA VAL A 74 -0.38 -7.08 13.55
C VAL A 74 0.27 -7.64 14.80
N GLU A 75 0.25 -6.89 15.91
CA GLU A 75 0.81 -7.29 17.20
C GLU A 75 0.12 -8.54 17.76
N SER A 76 -1.21 -8.64 17.64
CA SER A 76 -1.95 -9.84 18.06
C SER A 76 -1.58 -11.12 17.29
N ARG A 77 -0.86 -10.99 16.17
CA ARG A 77 -0.32 -12.10 15.37
C ARG A 77 1.20 -12.26 15.54
N GLY A 78 1.81 -11.57 16.50
CA GLY A 78 3.23 -11.66 16.82
C GLY A 78 4.14 -10.87 15.89
N GLY A 79 3.60 -9.94 15.09
CA GLY A 79 4.37 -9.01 14.28
C GLY A 79 4.62 -7.68 14.98
N GLU A 80 5.43 -6.82 14.37
CA GLU A 80 5.70 -5.46 14.82
C GLU A 80 5.37 -4.45 13.72
N VAL A 81 4.95 -3.25 14.10
CA VAL A 81 4.67 -2.14 13.18
C VAL A 81 5.40 -0.89 13.64
N GLY A 82 6.19 -0.29 12.75
CA GLY A 82 6.79 1.02 12.94
C GLY A 82 6.15 2.05 12.03
N VAL A 83 5.86 3.24 12.56
CA VAL A 83 5.37 4.39 11.78
C VAL A 83 6.38 5.50 11.84
N GLU A 84 6.81 5.96 10.67
CA GLU A 84 7.76 7.04 10.53
C GLU A 84 7.18 8.18 9.69
N LYS A 85 6.94 9.32 10.34
CA LYS A 85 6.45 10.52 9.65
C LYS A 85 7.60 11.25 8.98
N ARG A 86 7.35 11.73 7.76
CA ARG A 86 8.31 12.48 6.95
C ARG A 86 7.62 13.68 6.32
N GLN A 87 8.32 14.81 6.27
CA GLN A 87 7.84 16.02 5.57
C GLN A 87 7.92 15.86 4.05
N ARG A 88 8.79 14.97 3.57
CA ARG A 88 8.95 14.65 2.16
C ARG A 88 9.29 13.17 2.02
N ILE A 89 8.53 12.49 1.18
CA ILE A 89 8.87 11.17 0.66
C ILE A 89 8.82 11.23 -0.86
N ARG A 90 9.57 10.35 -1.53
CA ARG A 90 9.57 10.24 -2.99
C ARG A 90 9.29 8.81 -3.37
N ILE A 91 8.11 8.58 -3.95
CA ILE A 91 7.70 7.28 -4.47
C ILE A 91 7.95 7.28 -5.99
N THR A 92 8.87 6.43 -6.44
CA THR A 92 9.23 6.30 -7.87
C THR A 92 8.62 5.07 -8.54
N ALA A 93 7.99 4.19 -7.77
CA ALA A 93 7.28 3.03 -8.32
C ALA A 93 6.13 3.50 -9.22
N VAL A 94 6.05 2.89 -10.41
CA VAL A 94 4.98 3.07 -11.38
C VAL A 94 4.16 1.79 -11.49
N ALA A 95 2.87 1.93 -11.77
CA ALA A 95 1.99 0.79 -12.02
C ALA A 95 2.17 0.31 -13.46
N ASP A 96 2.00 -1.00 -13.68
CA ASP A 96 1.95 -1.52 -15.03
C ASP A 96 0.62 -1.10 -15.67
N ALA A 97 0.68 -0.47 -16.83
CA ALA A 97 -0.49 -0.06 -17.58
C ALA A 97 -0.72 -1.06 -18.74
N PRO A 98 -1.79 -1.86 -18.71
CA PRO A 98 -2.11 -2.74 -19.83
C PRO A 98 -2.52 -1.89 -21.04
N GLU A 99 -2.06 -2.28 -22.22
CA GLU A 99 -2.47 -1.61 -23.46
C GLU A 99 -3.95 -1.92 -23.77
N PRO A 100 -4.82 -0.90 -23.89
CA PRO A 100 -6.22 -1.13 -24.20
C PRO A 100 -6.40 -1.70 -25.61
N GLN A 101 -7.11 -2.82 -25.74
CA GLN A 101 -7.38 -3.42 -27.05
C GLN A 101 -8.52 -2.72 -27.80
N TYR A 102 -9.53 -2.22 -27.05
CA TYR A 102 -10.76 -1.65 -27.61
C TYR A 102 -10.99 -0.20 -27.19
N ALA A 103 -10.74 0.12 -25.92
CA ALA A 103 -10.96 1.45 -25.39
C ALA A 103 -9.94 2.44 -25.97
N ARG A 104 -10.42 3.62 -26.34
CA ARG A 104 -9.58 4.75 -26.76
C ARG A 104 -10.02 5.99 -26.00
N PRO A 105 -9.11 6.93 -25.71
CA PRO A 105 -9.50 8.24 -25.20
C PRO A 105 -10.53 8.87 -26.14
N ALA A 106 -11.51 9.58 -25.58
CA ALA A 106 -12.32 10.47 -26.39
C ALA A 106 -11.41 11.58 -26.94
N ASN A 107 -11.66 12.01 -28.17
CA ASN A 107 -11.03 13.23 -28.65
C ASN A 107 -11.69 14.40 -27.92
N ASP A 108 -10.89 15.25 -27.27
CA ASP A 108 -11.33 16.52 -26.71
C ASP A 108 -11.81 17.48 -27.81
#